data_AF-A0A9P6BI29-F1
#
_entry.id   AF-A0A9P6BI29-F1
#
_cell.length_a   1.000
_cell.length_b   1.000
_cell.length_c   1.000
_cell.angle_alpha   90.00
_cell.angle_beta   90.00
_cell.angle_gamma   90.00
#
_symmetry.space_group_name_H-M   'P 1'
#
loop_
_entity.id
_entity.type
_entity.pdbx_description
1 polymer ?
#
loop_
_entity_poly.entity_id
_entity_poly.type
_entity_poly.pdbx_seq_one_letter_code
_entity_poly.pdbx_strand_id
1 'polypeptide(L)'
;MWNDINERQWMILLSALKNHIRSFVIDRDFTIAPMQHLVYEMTRHWSLTLESLKIHNADLVSSSDIQLVLTTCPKLKRLNCFCYWPPWASHPLQDGLNTFPGLKVKTYGESSTSGDGIMNWVCLELEKLKLAFTDGRSVFTAEPMRSEQEQQVAEGIKRVYQQIGRLEKLKKLTLGWYSSTRFSEKANLDMSMQSGMGYMEKLKVLSTVDVNYIAKVNIGMEEVQWILDKWPMLKTIRGLKYRCGERIDGGGEPDYAEVLKSKRPWLDIH
;
A
#
# COMPACT_ATOMS: atom_id res chain seq x y z
N MET A 1 -27.70 -7.38 8.70
CA MET A 1 -28.24 -7.34 10.08
C MET A 1 -27.55 -6.29 10.96
N TRP A 2 -26.58 -5.50 10.46
CA TRP A 2 -25.90 -4.45 11.22
C TRP A 2 -26.46 -3.04 11.00
N ASN A 3 -27.46 -2.89 10.11
CA ASN A 3 -27.93 -1.58 9.64
C ASN A 3 -28.76 -0.80 10.66
N ASP A 4 -29.23 -1.46 11.74
CA ASP A 4 -30.11 -0.85 12.73
C ASP A 4 -29.40 -0.51 14.06
N ILE A 5 -28.08 -0.73 14.14
CA ILE A 5 -27.31 -0.42 15.34
C ILE A 5 -26.91 1.06 15.29
N ASN A 6 -27.44 1.86 16.21
CA ASN A 6 -27.05 3.26 16.34
C ASN A 6 -25.62 3.39 16.91
N GLU A 7 -25.01 4.56 16.72
CA GLU A 7 -23.64 4.85 17.16
C GLU A 7 -23.37 4.49 18.63
N ARG A 8 -24.34 4.74 19.51
CA ARG A 8 -24.21 4.45 20.95
C ARG A 8 -24.12 2.95 21.22
N GLN A 9 -24.95 2.15 20.56
CA GLN A 9 -24.90 0.69 20.68
C GLN A 9 -23.59 0.14 20.10
N TRP A 10 -23.10 0.74 19.01
CA TRP A 10 -21.76 0.44 18.48
C TRP A 10 -20.68 0.68 19.53
N MET A 11 -20.63 1.85 20.16
CA MET A 11 -19.61 2.16 21.17
C MET A 11 -19.66 1.20 22.37
N ILE A 12 -20.86 0.79 22.80
CA ILE A 12 -21.03 -0.22 23.85
C ILE A 12 -20.42 -1.55 23.39
N LEU A 13 -20.73 -2.01 22.17
CA LEU A 13 -20.16 -3.23 21.61
C LEU A 13 -18.63 -3.15 21.48
N LEU A 14 -18.09 -2.03 20.99
CA LEU A 14 -16.63 -1.83 20.86
C LEU A 14 -15.94 -1.94 22.23
N SER A 15 -16.54 -1.34 23.26
CA SER A 15 -16.01 -1.36 24.63
C SER A 15 -16.10 -2.74 25.27
N ALA A 16 -17.19 -3.48 25.05
CA ALA A 16 -17.38 -4.83 25.58
C ALA A 16 -16.37 -5.83 24.97
N LEU A 17 -15.91 -5.57 23.74
CA LEU A 17 -15.01 -6.44 23.00
C LEU A 17 -13.53 -6.02 23.07
N LYS A 18 -13.20 -5.01 23.90
CA LYS A 18 -11.90 -4.31 23.94
C LYS A 18 -10.66 -5.22 23.92
N ASN A 19 -10.74 -6.43 24.49
CA ASN A 19 -9.59 -7.34 24.60
C ASN A 19 -9.73 -8.64 23.79
N HIS A 20 -10.80 -8.79 23.01
CA HIS A 20 -11.12 -10.06 22.34
C HIS A 20 -11.02 -10.00 20.82
N ILE A 21 -11.08 -8.80 20.24
CA ILE A 21 -11.02 -8.66 18.79
C ILE A 21 -9.58 -8.85 18.32
N ARG A 22 -9.38 -9.92 17.53
CA ARG A 22 -8.13 -10.20 16.81
C ARG A 22 -8.24 -9.99 15.31
N SER A 23 -9.44 -10.04 14.76
CA SER A 23 -9.67 -9.84 13.33
C SER A 23 -10.89 -8.95 13.14
N PHE A 24 -10.73 -7.93 12.30
CA PHE A 24 -11.81 -6.99 11.97
C PHE A 24 -11.86 -6.75 10.46
N VAL A 25 -13.08 -6.65 9.93
CA VAL A 25 -13.33 -6.41 8.51
C VAL A 25 -14.26 -5.21 8.40
N ILE A 26 -13.78 -4.15 7.75
CA ILE A 26 -14.57 -3.01 7.34
C ILE A 26 -15.07 -3.31 5.94
N ASP A 27 -16.35 -3.68 5.84
CA ASP A 27 -17.02 -3.97 4.57
C ASP A 27 -17.61 -2.69 3.94
N ARG A 28 -17.99 -2.77 2.66
CA ARG A 28 -18.52 -1.62 1.88
C ARG A 28 -19.82 -1.06 2.45
N ASP A 29 -20.61 -1.93 3.08
CA ASP A 29 -21.94 -1.59 3.58
C ASP A 29 -21.89 -0.77 4.89
N PHE A 30 -20.70 -0.49 5.43
CA PHE A 30 -20.53 0.42 6.57
C PHE A 30 -20.69 1.88 6.11
N THR A 31 -21.94 2.32 5.99
CA THR A 31 -22.31 3.70 5.65
C THR A 31 -22.64 4.57 6.89
N ILE A 32 -22.57 4.01 8.10
CA ILE A 32 -23.32 4.51 9.27
C ILE A 32 -22.56 5.59 10.09
N ALA A 33 -21.30 5.92 9.77
CA ALA A 33 -20.57 7.02 10.43
C ALA A 33 -19.41 7.51 9.55
N PRO A 34 -18.87 8.73 9.75
CA PRO A 34 -17.60 9.11 9.14
C PRO A 34 -16.52 8.11 9.58
N MET A 35 -16.02 7.31 8.64
CA MET A 35 -15.09 6.20 8.90
C MET A 35 -13.81 6.60 9.65
N GLN A 36 -13.42 7.88 9.60
CA GLN A 36 -12.34 8.44 10.41
C GLN A 36 -12.55 8.15 11.91
N HIS A 37 -13.79 8.28 12.40
CA HIS A 37 -14.10 7.98 13.79
C HIS A 37 -14.00 6.47 14.09
N LEU A 38 -14.36 5.62 13.13
CA LEU A 38 -14.29 4.17 13.30
C LEU A 38 -12.86 3.66 13.44
N VAL A 39 -11.94 4.11 12.56
CA VAL A 39 -10.54 3.66 12.64
C VAL A 39 -9.88 4.17 13.94
N TYR A 40 -10.18 5.41 14.33
CA TYR A 40 -9.72 5.97 15.60
C TYR A 40 -10.21 5.15 16.81
N GLU A 41 -11.52 4.90 16.92
CA GLU A 41 -12.06 4.14 18.05
C GLU A 41 -11.59 2.68 18.04
N MET A 42 -11.47 2.07 16.86
CA MET A 42 -10.91 0.73 16.69
C MET A 42 -9.47 0.67 17.22
N THR A 43 -8.60 1.60 16.81
CA THR A 43 -7.20 1.61 17.27
C THR A 43 -7.08 1.94 18.76
N ARG A 44 -7.92 2.83 19.27
CA ARG A 44 -8.02 3.13 20.71
C ARG A 44 -8.40 1.90 21.55
N HIS A 45 -9.33 1.08 21.06
CA HIS A 45 -9.85 -0.04 21.81
C HIS A 45 -9.07 -1.34 21.58
N TRP A 46 -8.62 -1.63 20.36
CA TRP A 46 -8.13 -2.96 19.96
C TRP A 46 -6.66 -2.98 19.49
N SER A 47 -5.93 -1.87 19.57
CA SER A 47 -4.51 -1.79 19.16
C SER A 47 -3.64 -2.95 19.68
N LEU A 48 -3.83 -3.34 20.94
CA LEU A 48 -3.02 -4.37 21.60
C LEU A 48 -3.45 -5.81 21.29
N THR A 49 -4.56 -6.01 20.58
CA THR A 49 -5.12 -7.35 20.29
C THR A 49 -5.36 -7.60 18.81
N LEU A 50 -5.48 -6.55 17.99
CA LEU A 50 -5.77 -6.64 16.57
C LEU A 50 -4.60 -7.29 15.82
N GLU A 51 -4.83 -8.48 15.28
CA GLU A 51 -3.88 -9.25 14.47
C GLU A 51 -4.18 -9.15 12.96
N SER A 52 -5.43 -8.86 12.59
CA SER A 52 -5.86 -8.82 11.18
C SER A 52 -6.87 -7.70 10.94
N LEU A 53 -6.58 -6.80 10.01
CA LEU A 53 -7.48 -5.76 9.55
C LEU A 53 -7.65 -5.84 8.03
N LYS A 54 -8.90 -5.87 7.59
CA LYS A 54 -9.26 -5.82 6.17
C LYS A 54 -10.25 -4.68 5.94
N ILE A 55 -9.97 -3.86 4.93
CA ILE A 55 -10.77 -2.71 4.55
C ILE A 55 -11.13 -2.90 3.08
N HIS A 56 -12.41 -3.10 2.80
CA HIS A 56 -12.93 -3.41 1.45
C HIS A 56 -13.28 -2.18 0.61
N ASN A 57 -13.48 -1.05 1.28
CA ASN A 57 -13.72 0.25 0.67
C ASN A 57 -12.72 1.25 1.26
N ALA A 58 -11.46 1.15 0.84
CA ALA A 58 -10.46 2.06 1.37
C ALA A 58 -10.74 3.52 1.01
N ASP A 59 -11.65 3.87 0.07
CA ASP A 59 -12.05 5.26 -0.28
C ASP A 59 -12.52 6.10 0.92
N LEU A 60 -12.93 5.43 1.99
CA LEU A 60 -13.37 6.04 3.22
C LEU A 60 -12.27 6.15 4.28
N VAL A 61 -11.06 5.66 3.98
CA VAL A 61 -9.92 5.57 4.89
C VAL A 61 -8.79 6.45 4.36
N SER A 62 -8.44 7.46 5.14
CA SER A 62 -7.38 8.40 4.81
C SER A 62 -5.99 7.78 5.01
N SER A 63 -4.97 8.41 4.42
CA SER A 63 -3.57 8.08 4.71
C SER A 63 -3.26 8.13 6.21
N SER A 64 -3.80 9.11 6.93
CA SER A 64 -3.65 9.25 8.38
C SER A 64 -4.28 8.09 9.15
N ASP A 65 -5.41 7.56 8.70
CA ASP A 65 -6.05 6.40 9.33
C ASP A 65 -5.18 5.14 9.18
N ILE A 66 -4.61 4.93 7.99
CA ILE A 66 -3.68 3.81 7.74
C ILE A 66 -2.42 3.96 8.60
N GLN A 67 -1.86 5.17 8.68
CA GLN A 67 -0.70 5.45 9.54
C GLN A 67 -1.03 5.18 11.00
N LEU A 68 -2.18 5.64 11.49
CA LEU A 68 -2.63 5.41 12.85
C LEU A 68 -2.66 3.90 13.17
N VAL A 69 -3.20 3.07 12.27
CA VAL A 69 -3.19 1.62 12.44
C VAL A 69 -1.76 1.06 12.50
N LEU A 70 -0.88 1.46 11.59
CA LEU A 70 0.49 0.95 11.50
C LEU A 70 1.39 1.39 12.68
N THR A 71 1.10 2.54 13.30
CA THR A 71 1.84 3.09 14.44
C THR A 71 1.26 2.74 15.80
N THR A 72 0.02 2.22 15.86
CA THR A 72 -0.62 1.87 17.14
C THR A 72 -0.86 0.38 17.35
N CYS A 73 -0.87 -0.45 16.31
CA CYS A 73 -1.23 -1.88 16.41
C CYS A 73 -0.01 -2.82 16.34
N PRO A 74 0.74 -3.06 17.45
CA PRO A 74 1.99 -3.83 17.41
C PRO A 74 1.80 -5.31 17.08
N LYS A 75 0.61 -5.89 17.34
CA LYS A 75 0.32 -7.30 17.05
C LYS A 75 -0.26 -7.54 15.66
N LEU A 76 -0.38 -6.50 14.84
CA LEU A 76 -0.96 -6.60 13.52
C LEU A 76 -0.08 -7.47 12.62
N LYS A 77 -0.63 -8.61 12.17
CA LYS A 77 0.00 -9.57 11.26
C LYS A 77 -0.47 -9.40 9.82
N ARG A 78 -1.68 -8.87 9.63
CA ARG A 78 -2.31 -8.76 8.31
C ARG A 78 -3.00 -7.41 8.19
N LEU A 79 -2.53 -6.60 7.25
CA LEU A 79 -3.21 -5.38 6.85
C LEU A 79 -3.57 -5.47 5.38
N ASN A 80 -4.84 -5.24 5.08
CA ASN A 80 -5.34 -5.40 3.74
C ASN A 80 -6.31 -4.28 3.40
N CYS A 81 -5.78 -3.21 2.80
CA CYS A 81 -6.55 -2.08 2.33
C CYS A 81 -6.79 -2.25 0.84
N PHE A 82 -8.04 -2.48 0.46
CA PHE A 82 -8.49 -2.56 -0.92
C PHE A 82 -9.48 -1.45 -1.20
N CYS A 83 -9.32 -0.81 -2.35
CA CYS A 83 -10.43 -0.18 -3.05
C CYS A 83 -10.88 -1.13 -4.15
N TYR A 84 -12.19 -1.38 -4.19
CA TYR A 84 -12.78 -2.11 -5.30
C TYR A 84 -13.79 -1.19 -5.96
N TRP A 85 -13.34 -0.44 -6.95
CA TRP A 85 -14.25 0.19 -7.88
C TRP A 85 -14.75 -0.87 -8.85
N PRO A 86 -16.07 -1.13 -8.92
CA PRO A 86 -16.60 -1.92 -10.01
C PRO A 86 -16.19 -1.29 -11.36
N PRO A 87 -15.81 -2.08 -12.37
CA PRO A 87 -15.49 -1.57 -13.73
C PRO A 87 -16.57 -0.68 -14.35
N TRP A 88 -17.82 -0.87 -13.93
CA TRP A 88 -18.99 -0.15 -14.41
C TRP A 88 -19.38 1.05 -13.54
N ALA A 89 -18.78 1.23 -12.36
CA ALA A 89 -19.00 2.39 -11.51
C ALA A 89 -18.17 3.58 -12.01
N SER A 90 -18.34 3.93 -13.28
CA SER A 90 -17.94 5.22 -13.83
C SER A 90 -18.92 6.27 -13.31
N HIS A 91 -18.82 6.63 -12.03
CA HIS A 91 -19.58 7.76 -11.52
C HIS A 91 -18.97 9.06 -12.07
N PRO A 92 -19.73 9.90 -12.78
CA PRO A 92 -19.26 11.17 -13.34
C PRO A 92 -19.07 12.27 -12.29
N LEU A 93 -19.00 11.95 -11.00
CA LEU A 93 -18.80 12.95 -9.94
C LEU A 93 -17.31 13.31 -9.80
N GLN A 94 -16.75 13.81 -10.92
CA GLN A 94 -15.80 14.92 -10.96
C GLN A 94 -16.57 16.13 -10.36
N ASP A 95 -16.21 16.74 -9.23
CA ASP A 95 -15.14 17.74 -9.15
C ASP A 95 -14.72 18.07 -7.69
N GLY A 96 -15.15 17.28 -6.69
CA GLY A 96 -15.06 17.70 -5.28
C GLY A 96 -14.17 16.88 -4.35
N LEU A 97 -13.81 15.64 -4.70
CA LEU A 97 -13.19 14.70 -3.76
C LEU A 97 -11.74 14.41 -4.15
N ASN A 98 -10.84 15.35 -3.83
CA ASN A 98 -9.37 15.19 -3.87
C ASN A 98 -8.82 14.19 -2.82
N THR A 99 -9.67 13.30 -2.31
CA THR A 99 -9.37 12.36 -1.23
C THR A 99 -9.37 10.95 -1.77
N PHE A 100 -8.45 10.67 -2.70
CA PHE A 100 -8.13 9.29 -3.03
C PHE A 100 -7.51 8.58 -1.82
N PRO A 101 -7.95 7.35 -1.52
CA PRO A 101 -7.47 6.56 -0.39
C PRO A 101 -6.20 5.77 -0.72
N GLY A 102 -5.13 6.50 -0.96
CA GLY A 102 -3.81 5.93 -0.88
C GLY A 102 -3.23 6.24 0.49
N LEU A 103 -2.20 5.48 0.85
CA LEU A 103 -1.16 6.14 1.63
C LEU A 103 -0.58 7.25 0.75
N LYS A 104 -0.93 8.51 1.05
CA LYS A 104 -0.47 9.66 0.30
C LYS A 104 1.00 9.87 0.62
N VAL A 105 1.87 9.70 -0.35
CA VAL A 105 3.31 9.85 -0.16
C VAL A 105 3.67 11.23 0.41
N LYS A 106 2.96 12.29 -0.01
CA LYS A 106 3.14 13.66 0.50
C LYS A 106 2.85 13.81 2.00
N THR A 107 1.94 12.99 2.56
CA THR A 107 1.63 13.03 4.01
C THR A 107 2.76 12.51 4.89
N TYR A 108 3.80 11.90 4.32
CA TYR A 108 5.02 11.55 5.05
C TYR A 108 5.98 12.73 5.24
N GLY A 109 5.78 13.86 4.53
CA GLY A 109 6.69 15.02 4.54
C GLY A 109 6.12 16.30 5.15
N GLU A 110 4.79 16.45 5.24
CA GLU A 110 4.14 17.74 5.54
C GLU A 110 3.80 17.98 7.02
N SER A 111 3.90 16.98 7.90
CA SER A 111 3.92 17.18 9.36
C SER A 111 5.38 17.03 9.82
N SER A 112 6.09 18.00 10.38
CA SER A 112 5.67 19.09 11.24
C SER A 112 6.88 20.00 11.45
N THR A 113 6.70 21.32 11.35
CA THR A 113 7.68 22.32 11.79
C THR A 113 7.95 22.30 13.31
N SER A 114 7.27 21.42 14.05
CA SER A 114 7.48 21.15 15.47
C SER A 114 7.95 19.71 15.70
N GLY A 115 9.25 19.46 15.52
CA GLY A 115 9.97 18.33 16.12
C GLY A 115 9.69 16.92 15.57
N ASP A 116 10.48 16.51 14.56
CA ASP A 116 11.19 15.22 14.39
C ASP A 116 10.56 13.85 14.71
N GLY A 117 9.26 13.76 14.98
CA GLY A 117 8.58 12.49 15.18
C GLY A 117 8.37 11.75 13.86
N ILE A 118 9.42 11.12 13.31
CA ILE A 118 9.25 10.12 12.25
C ILE A 118 8.34 9.02 12.82
N MET A 119 7.10 8.98 12.34
CA MET A 119 6.10 7.97 12.70
C MET A 119 6.59 6.59 12.26
N ASN A 120 7.19 5.88 13.21
CA ASN A 120 7.73 4.55 13.00
C ASN A 120 6.62 3.51 13.12
N TRP A 121 6.49 2.64 12.11
CA TRP A 121 5.57 1.51 12.21
C TRP A 121 5.97 0.61 13.37
N VAL A 122 4.98 0.23 14.18
CA VAL A 122 5.16 -0.62 15.36
C VAL A 122 4.71 -2.06 15.10
N CYS A 123 3.99 -2.30 14.01
CA CYS A 123 3.50 -3.61 13.57
C CYS A 123 4.62 -4.49 12.98
N LEU A 124 5.69 -4.74 13.71
CA LEU A 124 6.84 -5.52 13.24
C LEU A 124 6.51 -7.01 13.00
N GLU A 125 5.37 -7.47 13.50
CA GLU A 125 4.82 -8.81 13.29
C GLU A 125 4.07 -8.96 11.96
N LEU A 126 4.05 -7.93 11.11
CA LEU A 126 3.27 -7.94 9.88
C LEU A 126 3.80 -8.99 8.89
N GLU A 127 2.96 -9.98 8.57
CA GLU A 127 3.24 -11.05 7.61
C GLU A 127 2.65 -10.76 6.23
N LYS A 128 1.57 -9.97 6.18
CA LYS A 128 0.90 -9.60 4.93
C LYS A 128 0.56 -8.13 4.94
N LEU A 129 1.12 -7.40 3.98
CA LEU A 129 0.83 -6.00 3.71
C LEU A 129 0.25 -5.87 2.32
N LYS A 130 -0.95 -5.30 2.24
CA LYS A 130 -1.53 -4.87 0.97
C LYS A 130 -2.00 -3.43 1.10
N LEU A 131 -1.30 -2.55 0.40
CA LEU A 131 -1.54 -1.10 0.38
C LEU A 131 -1.46 -0.59 -1.05
N ALA A 132 -2.25 0.44 -1.31
CA ALA A 132 -2.08 1.29 -2.46
C ALA A 132 -1.45 2.62 -2.04
N PHE A 133 -0.58 3.14 -2.88
CA PHE A 133 0.11 4.40 -2.66
C PHE A 133 -0.30 5.36 -3.77
N THR A 134 -0.64 6.58 -3.39
CA THR A 134 -0.91 7.66 -4.35
C THR A 134 0.10 8.76 -4.09
N ASP A 135 0.65 9.34 -5.15
CA ASP A 135 1.57 10.47 -5.04
C ASP A 135 0.81 11.81 -4.98
N GLY A 136 -0.53 11.77 -5.04
CA GLY A 136 -1.39 12.94 -5.06
C GLY A 136 -1.22 13.79 -6.32
N ARG A 137 -0.64 13.23 -7.40
CA ARG A 137 -0.69 13.86 -8.71
C ARG A 137 -2.08 13.65 -9.28
N SER A 138 -2.85 14.73 -9.35
CA SER A 138 -4.01 14.77 -10.23
C SER A 138 -3.52 14.53 -11.66
N VAL A 139 -4.02 13.48 -12.31
CA VAL A 139 -3.74 13.19 -13.74
C VAL A 139 -4.12 14.37 -14.64
N PHE A 140 -4.93 15.31 -14.12
CA PHE A 140 -5.48 16.43 -14.87
C PHE A 140 -4.56 17.66 -14.95
N THR A 141 -3.46 17.72 -14.21
CA THR A 141 -2.51 18.84 -14.34
C THR A 141 -1.42 18.46 -15.35
N ALA A 142 -1.53 18.97 -16.58
CA ALA A 142 -0.51 18.83 -17.63
C ALA A 142 0.79 19.62 -17.32
N GLU A 143 0.83 20.34 -16.21
CA GLU A 143 2.00 21.11 -15.81
C GLU A 143 3.12 20.19 -15.29
N PRO A 144 4.36 20.37 -15.75
CA PRO A 144 5.51 19.68 -15.18
C PRO A 144 5.62 20.03 -13.69
N MET A 145 5.89 19.00 -12.88
CA MET A 145 5.98 19.17 -11.44
C MET A 145 7.18 20.04 -11.10
N ARG A 146 7.06 20.91 -10.09
CA ARG A 146 8.21 21.68 -9.61
C ARG A 146 9.22 20.72 -9.00
N SER A 147 10.51 20.94 -9.22
CA SER A 147 11.60 20.09 -8.71
C SER A 147 11.51 19.80 -7.21
N GLU A 148 11.08 20.79 -6.42
CA GLU A 148 10.87 20.64 -4.98
C GLU A 148 9.79 19.59 -4.63
N GLN A 149 8.67 19.59 -5.36
CA GLN A 149 7.60 18.62 -5.13
C GLN A 149 8.05 17.21 -5.52
N GLU A 150 8.87 17.08 -6.57
CA GLU A 150 9.41 15.78 -7.01
C GLU A 150 10.32 15.20 -5.95
N GLN A 151 11.18 16.04 -5.37
CA GLN A 151 12.03 15.66 -4.25
C GLN A 151 11.21 15.22 -3.04
N GLN A 152 10.16 15.95 -2.66
CA GLN A 152 9.29 15.55 -1.53
C GLN A 152 8.60 14.20 -1.76
N VAL A 153 8.12 13.93 -2.98
CA VAL A 153 7.53 12.64 -3.33
C VAL A 153 8.59 11.54 -3.28
N ALA A 154 9.78 11.77 -3.83
CA ALA A 154 10.88 10.81 -3.79
C ALA A 154 11.29 10.48 -2.33
N GLU A 155 11.38 11.48 -1.47
CA GLU A 155 11.66 11.29 -0.04
C GLU A 155 10.54 10.52 0.68
N GLY A 156 9.28 10.80 0.36
CA GLY A 156 8.16 10.05 0.92
C GLY A 156 8.19 8.56 0.49
N ILE A 157 8.49 8.28 -0.78
CA ILE A 157 8.65 6.89 -1.28
C ILE A 157 9.78 6.19 -0.53
N LYS A 158 10.91 6.88 -0.37
CA LYS A 158 12.06 6.37 0.36
C LYS A 158 11.71 6.01 1.81
N ARG A 159 10.96 6.87 2.50
CA ARG A 159 10.47 6.62 3.87
C ARG A 159 9.55 5.40 3.92
N VAL A 160 8.66 5.25 2.94
CA VAL A 160 7.81 4.05 2.81
C VAL A 160 8.66 2.78 2.69
N TYR A 161 9.66 2.76 1.81
CA TYR A 161 10.55 1.59 1.66
C TYR A 161 11.36 1.31 2.92
N GLN A 162 11.82 2.34 3.63
CA GLN A 162 12.48 2.17 4.92
C GLN A 162 11.55 1.51 5.95
N GLN A 163 10.29 1.94 6.04
CA GLN A 163 9.34 1.33 6.96
C GLN A 163 8.99 -0.11 6.56
N ILE A 164 8.77 -0.38 5.27
CA ILE A 164 8.56 -1.74 4.77
C ILE A 164 9.76 -2.63 5.06
N GLY A 165 10.99 -2.14 4.86
CA GLY A 165 12.22 -2.88 5.09
C GLY A 165 12.44 -3.33 6.54
N ARG A 166 11.76 -2.70 7.51
CA ARG A 166 11.77 -3.11 8.93
C ARG A 166 10.84 -4.28 9.23
N LEU A 167 9.95 -4.65 8.31
CA LEU A 167 8.97 -5.71 8.50
C LEU A 167 9.57 -7.09 8.15
N GLU A 168 10.57 -7.54 8.90
CA GLU A 168 11.35 -8.75 8.57
C GLU A 168 10.53 -10.04 8.52
N LYS A 169 9.33 -10.05 9.10
CA LYS A 169 8.37 -11.17 9.06
C LYS A 169 7.44 -11.13 7.84
N LEU A 170 7.57 -10.13 6.97
CA LEU A 170 6.69 -9.93 5.83
C LEU A 170 6.87 -11.02 4.77
N LYS A 171 5.83 -11.82 4.58
CA LYS A 171 5.77 -12.92 3.60
C LYS A 171 5.12 -12.51 2.30
N LYS A 172 4.18 -11.55 2.35
CA LYS A 172 3.40 -11.10 1.20
C LYS A 172 3.31 -9.58 1.17
N LEU A 173 3.82 -8.99 0.11
CA LEU A 173 3.78 -7.56 -0.14
C LEU A 173 2.98 -7.30 -1.42
N THR A 174 1.93 -6.49 -1.31
CA THR A 174 1.23 -5.95 -2.47
C THR A 174 1.32 -4.44 -2.43
N LEU A 175 1.98 -3.88 -3.44
CA LEU A 175 2.15 -2.46 -3.68
C LEU A 175 1.43 -2.14 -4.98
N GLY A 176 0.29 -1.44 -4.92
CA GLY A 176 -0.42 -1.10 -6.15
C GLY A 176 -1.93 -1.14 -6.01
N TRP A 177 -2.59 -0.61 -7.04
CA TRP A 177 -4.00 -0.26 -6.99
C TRP A 177 -4.79 -1.04 -8.06
N TYR A 178 -5.85 -1.78 -7.69
CA TYR A 178 -6.75 -2.35 -8.68
C TYR A 178 -7.72 -1.27 -9.19
N SER A 179 -7.35 -0.53 -10.24
CA SER A 179 -8.29 0.38 -10.92
C SER A 179 -8.65 -0.24 -12.24
N SER A 180 -9.91 -0.64 -12.37
CA SER A 180 -10.52 -0.95 -13.66
C SER A 180 -10.73 0.30 -14.52
N THR A 181 -10.62 1.50 -13.95
CA THR A 181 -10.86 2.75 -14.70
C THR A 181 -9.54 3.23 -15.31
N ARG A 182 -9.60 3.56 -16.60
CA ARG A 182 -8.47 4.04 -17.42
C ARG A 182 -7.87 5.38 -16.96
N PHE A 183 -8.30 5.90 -15.81
CA PHE A 183 -8.09 7.26 -15.34
C PHE A 183 -7.38 7.36 -13.98
N SER A 184 -6.93 6.25 -13.38
CA SER A 184 -6.36 6.32 -12.03
C SER A 184 -5.03 7.03 -12.01
N GLU A 185 -4.92 8.00 -11.10
CA GLU A 185 -3.66 8.52 -10.57
C GLU A 185 -2.68 7.38 -10.39
N LYS A 186 -1.58 7.49 -11.12
CA LYS A 186 -0.62 6.42 -11.28
C LYS A 186 0.20 6.33 -10.01
N ALA A 187 0.03 5.28 -9.22
CA ALA A 187 0.95 4.94 -8.14
C ALA A 187 2.37 4.86 -8.74
N ASN A 188 3.22 5.83 -8.41
CA ASN A 188 4.61 5.89 -8.87
C ASN A 188 5.55 5.38 -7.77
N LEU A 189 5.28 4.16 -7.32
CA LEU A 189 6.28 3.43 -6.56
C LEU A 189 7.27 2.85 -7.55
N ASP A 190 8.33 3.62 -7.82
CA ASP A 190 9.46 3.11 -8.55
C ASP A 190 10.11 1.99 -7.72
N MET A 191 10.30 0.80 -8.31
CA MET A 191 10.88 -0.38 -7.64
C MET A 191 12.35 -0.53 -8.05
N SER A 192 13.06 0.58 -8.04
CA SER A 192 14.46 0.69 -8.43
C SER A 192 15.39 0.78 -7.24
N MET A 193 16.68 0.52 -7.45
CA MET A 193 17.68 0.74 -6.42
C MET A 193 17.79 2.23 -6.02
N GLN A 194 17.61 3.16 -6.97
CA GLN A 194 17.68 4.60 -6.69
C GLN A 194 16.52 5.09 -5.81
N SER A 195 15.32 4.55 -6.02
CA SER A 195 14.10 4.93 -5.28
C SER A 195 14.02 4.33 -3.88
N GLY A 196 14.86 3.33 -3.58
CA GLY A 196 15.00 2.78 -2.22
C GLY A 196 14.68 1.31 -2.07
N MET A 197 14.61 0.53 -3.16
CA MET A 197 14.45 -0.93 -3.09
C MET A 197 15.49 -1.59 -2.15
N GLY A 198 16.71 -1.05 -2.10
CA GLY A 198 17.77 -1.48 -1.19
C GLY A 198 17.37 -1.51 0.29
N TYR A 199 16.44 -0.66 0.75
CA TYR A 199 15.96 -0.68 2.13
C TYR A 199 15.22 -1.96 2.50
N MET A 200 14.72 -2.71 1.52
CA MET A 200 13.99 -3.96 1.71
C MET A 200 14.89 -5.21 1.73
N GLU A 201 16.21 -5.05 1.85
CA GLU A 201 17.14 -6.19 1.82
C GLU A 201 16.93 -7.21 2.95
N LYS A 202 16.36 -6.77 4.07
CA LYS A 202 16.13 -7.59 5.27
C LYS A 202 14.91 -8.50 5.17
N LEU A 203 14.08 -8.36 4.12
CA LEU A 203 12.86 -9.14 3.92
C LEU A 203 13.15 -10.57 3.41
N LYS A 204 13.90 -11.35 4.18
CA LYS A 204 14.41 -12.67 3.76
C LYS A 204 13.32 -13.73 3.59
N VAL A 205 12.19 -13.56 4.28
CA VAL A 205 11.03 -14.47 4.22
C VAL A 205 9.97 -14.03 3.21
N LEU A 206 10.23 -12.96 2.45
CA LEU A 206 9.30 -12.44 1.45
C LEU A 206 9.13 -13.47 0.34
N SER A 207 7.89 -13.97 0.21
CA SER A 207 7.53 -15.06 -0.70
C SER A 207 6.68 -14.61 -1.88
N THR A 208 5.96 -13.49 -1.73
CA THR A 208 5.11 -12.93 -2.77
C THR A 208 5.29 -11.43 -2.84
N VAL A 209 5.60 -10.93 -4.03
CA VAL A 209 5.56 -9.51 -4.38
C VAL A 209 4.52 -9.32 -5.48
N ASP A 210 3.58 -8.42 -5.26
CA ASP A 210 2.56 -8.07 -6.23
C ASP A 210 2.62 -6.55 -6.46
N VAL A 211 3.17 -6.17 -7.60
CA VAL A 211 3.31 -4.80 -8.07
C VAL A 211 2.37 -4.52 -9.25
N ASN A 212 1.33 -5.35 -9.43
CA ASN A 212 0.33 -5.09 -10.45
C ASN A 212 -0.24 -3.68 -10.28
N TYR A 213 -0.47 -3.02 -11.42
CA TYR A 213 -1.07 -1.70 -11.50
C TYR A 213 -0.26 -0.57 -10.83
N ILE A 214 1.03 -0.80 -10.53
CA ILE A 214 1.99 0.30 -10.46
C ILE A 214 2.23 0.75 -11.90
N ALA A 215 2.15 2.05 -12.13
CA ALA A 215 2.14 2.57 -13.49
C ALA A 215 3.50 2.57 -14.17
N LYS A 216 4.56 2.68 -13.36
CA LYS A 216 5.95 2.64 -13.78
C LYS A 216 6.70 1.77 -12.78
N VAL A 217 6.98 0.54 -13.18
CA VAL A 217 7.90 -0.35 -12.47
C VAL A 217 9.19 -0.34 -13.26
N ASN A 218 10.22 0.35 -12.75
CA ASN A 218 11.54 0.30 -13.34
C ASN A 218 12.32 -0.85 -12.69
N ILE A 219 12.44 -1.96 -13.41
CA ILE A 219 13.26 -3.11 -13.00
C ILE A 219 14.21 -3.39 -14.15
N GLY A 220 15.47 -3.01 -13.96
CA GLY A 220 16.56 -3.38 -14.83
C GLY A 220 17.26 -4.65 -14.38
N MET A 221 18.36 -5.00 -15.05
CA MET A 221 19.18 -6.15 -14.69
C MET A 221 19.80 -6.04 -13.29
N GLU A 222 20.10 -4.83 -12.83
CA GLU A 222 20.61 -4.58 -11.48
C GLU A 222 19.57 -4.98 -10.42
N GLU A 223 18.32 -4.53 -10.57
CA GLU A 223 17.22 -4.91 -9.68
C GLU A 223 16.94 -6.41 -9.72
N VAL A 224 16.97 -7.03 -10.91
CA VAL A 224 16.78 -8.49 -11.05
C VAL A 224 17.84 -9.25 -10.26
N GLN A 225 19.12 -8.88 -10.43
CA GLN A 225 20.21 -9.53 -9.70
C GLN A 225 20.06 -9.30 -8.19
N TRP A 226 19.70 -8.09 -7.78
CA TRP A 226 19.43 -7.77 -6.38
C TRP A 226 18.28 -8.63 -5.80
N ILE A 227 17.17 -8.83 -6.54
CA ILE A 227 16.05 -9.69 -6.12
C ILE A 227 16.54 -11.14 -5.92
N LEU A 228 17.36 -11.64 -6.84
CA LEU A 228 17.94 -12.98 -6.77
C LEU A 228 18.88 -13.15 -5.58
N ASP A 229 19.59 -12.10 -5.17
CA ASP A 229 20.55 -12.18 -4.07
C ASP A 229 19.89 -11.93 -2.71
N LYS A 230 18.97 -10.96 -2.63
CA LYS A 230 18.46 -10.45 -1.35
C LYS A 230 17.16 -11.09 -0.90
N TRP A 231 16.33 -11.62 -1.80
CA TRP A 231 15.05 -12.26 -1.47
C TRP A 231 15.05 -13.76 -1.80
N PRO A 232 15.75 -14.61 -1.02
CA PRO A 232 15.94 -16.02 -1.33
C PRO A 232 14.64 -16.84 -1.30
N MET A 233 13.63 -16.42 -0.52
CA MET A 233 12.36 -17.14 -0.37
C MET A 233 11.28 -16.71 -1.36
N LEU A 234 11.60 -15.83 -2.31
CA LEU A 234 10.62 -15.32 -3.27
C LEU A 234 10.14 -16.42 -4.21
N LYS A 235 8.83 -16.65 -4.24
CA LYS A 235 8.15 -17.68 -5.04
C LYS A 235 7.23 -17.09 -6.10
N THR A 236 6.73 -15.87 -5.90
CA THR A 236 5.81 -15.23 -6.84
C THR A 236 6.13 -13.76 -6.99
N ILE A 237 6.24 -13.29 -8.23
CA ILE A 237 6.26 -11.87 -8.57
C ILE A 237 5.14 -11.62 -9.57
N ARG A 238 4.32 -10.61 -9.32
CA ARG A 238 3.24 -10.19 -10.23
C ARG A 238 3.38 -8.73 -10.61
N GLY A 239 3.01 -8.39 -11.84
CA GLY A 239 3.00 -7.01 -12.34
C GLY A 239 4.27 -6.60 -13.06
N LEU A 240 5.16 -7.55 -13.40
CA LEU A 240 6.37 -7.23 -14.18
C LEU A 240 6.09 -7.02 -15.67
N LYS A 241 4.98 -7.58 -16.19
CA LYS A 241 4.67 -7.59 -17.63
C LYS A 241 3.89 -6.38 -18.13
N TYR A 242 3.38 -5.52 -17.24
CA TYR A 242 2.54 -4.39 -17.61
C TYR A 242 3.36 -3.10 -17.76
N ARG A 243 3.97 -2.88 -18.93
CA ARG A 243 4.20 -1.51 -19.41
C ARG A 243 2.89 -1.04 -20.06
N CYS A 244 2.19 -0.14 -19.39
CA CYS A 244 0.99 0.47 -19.94
C CYS A 244 1.34 1.36 -21.15
N GLY A 245 1.33 0.79 -22.36
CA GLY A 245 1.11 1.55 -23.60
C GLY A 245 2.28 1.65 -24.58
N GLU A 246 3.51 1.31 -24.20
CA GLU A 246 4.66 1.37 -25.12
C GLU A 246 5.38 0.02 -25.10
N ARG A 247 5.13 -0.79 -26.13
CA ARG A 247 6.17 -1.72 -26.58
C ARG A 247 7.34 -0.81 -26.96
N ILE A 248 8.48 -0.95 -26.28
CA ILE A 248 9.72 -0.40 -26.82
C ILE A 248 10.07 -1.32 -27.98
N ASP A 249 9.55 -0.94 -29.14
CA ASP A 249 9.85 -1.58 -30.41
C ASP A 249 11.34 -1.32 -30.70
N GLY A 250 12.20 -2.31 -30.46
CA GLY A 250 13.50 -2.40 -31.14
C GLY A 250 14.76 -2.51 -30.27
N GLY A 251 14.67 -2.43 -28.94
CA GLY A 251 15.80 -2.72 -28.05
C GLY A 251 15.68 -4.12 -27.50
N GLY A 252 16.60 -5.03 -27.86
CA GLY A 252 16.68 -6.39 -27.31
C GLY A 252 17.07 -6.44 -25.83
N GLU A 253 16.32 -5.73 -24.97
CA GLU A 253 16.44 -5.92 -23.53
C GLU A 253 16.15 -7.38 -23.20
N PRO A 254 17.01 -8.03 -22.39
CA PRO A 254 16.81 -9.41 -22.00
C PRO A 254 15.44 -9.54 -21.32
N ASP A 255 14.71 -10.61 -21.65
CA ASP A 255 13.48 -10.92 -20.95
C ASP A 255 13.83 -11.22 -19.47
N TYR A 256 13.64 -10.24 -18.60
CA TYR A 256 13.92 -10.34 -17.18
C TYR A 256 13.19 -11.54 -16.55
N ALA A 257 12.02 -11.91 -17.08
CA ALA A 257 11.30 -13.08 -16.63
C ALA A 257 12.03 -14.38 -17.01
N GLU A 258 12.66 -14.45 -18.19
CA GLU A 258 13.52 -15.58 -18.58
C GLU A 258 14.75 -15.67 -17.68
N VAL A 259 15.43 -14.56 -17.39
CA VAL A 259 16.57 -14.55 -16.47
C VAL A 259 16.17 -15.07 -15.09
N LEU A 260 15.10 -14.50 -14.51
CA LEU A 260 14.56 -14.92 -13.21
C LEU A 260 14.18 -16.40 -13.20
N LYS A 261 13.51 -16.91 -14.25
CA LYS A 261 13.14 -18.32 -14.36
C LYS A 261 14.34 -19.24 -14.57
N SER A 262 15.35 -18.81 -15.32
CA SER A 262 16.57 -19.61 -15.54
C SER A 262 17.34 -19.84 -14.24
N LYS A 263 17.36 -18.83 -13.35
CA LYS A 263 18.02 -18.91 -12.04
C LYS A 263 17.13 -19.53 -10.97
N ARG A 264 15.80 -19.38 -11.07
CA ARG A 264 14.81 -19.90 -10.13
C ARG A 264 13.61 -20.49 -10.89
N PRO A 265 13.69 -21.75 -11.35
CA PRO A 265 12.64 -22.37 -12.16
C PRO A 265 11.27 -22.48 -11.47
N TRP A 266 11.24 -22.43 -10.14
CA TRP A 266 10.01 -22.44 -9.33
C TRP A 266 9.39 -21.05 -9.13
N LEU A 267 10.03 -19.98 -9.63
CA LEU A 267 9.53 -18.62 -9.48
C LEU A 267 8.37 -18.36 -10.46
N ASP A 268 7.20 -18.10 -9.89
CA ASP A 268 5.98 -17.82 -10.63
C ASP A 268 5.91 -16.32 -11.00
N ILE A 269 5.88 -16.01 -12.29
CA ILE A 269 5.96 -14.64 -12.82
C ILE A 269 4.73 -14.33 -13.68
N HIS A 270 3.92 -13.37 -13.20
CA HIS A 270 2.69 -12.89 -13.87
C HIS A 270 2.80 -11.43 -14.29
#